data_AF-A0A661YNT9-F1
#
_entry.id   AF-A0A661YNT9-F1
#
_cell.length_a   1.000
_cell.length_b   1.000
_cell.length_c   1.000
_cell.angle_alpha   90.00
_cell.angle_beta   90.00
_cell.angle_gamma   90.00
#
_symmetry.space_group_name_H-M   'P 1'
#
loop_
_entity.id
_entity.type
_entity.pdbx_description
1 polymer ?
#
loop_
_entity_poly.entity_id
_entity_poly.type
_entity_poly.pdbx_seq_one_letter_code
_entity_poly.pdbx_strand_id
1 'polypeptide(L)'
;MNCRKAAISAIKKLDKWLDRTGWIGYDPYDIKGVPVFLWLERNKTNIAVKGIEMLATALITLFPLWSRRFFQIRPQLNAKAIALLARAYLKLYKIWMENKFLEKSYDALNWLIQNNHAPKTNQLGWGYPFDWQSVIFIPKRTPLIVVSALGGHALLDAYEATRESKWLGNAKKVKNFLINGLNVTMYDDESISFSYSPLDNFKVINSNLYSASFLSRFGKLANDSEAIEISRRIRKFAIRHQREDGAWEYWADRPSIVDAYHHGIILEWLKISTDYDEPIDGELNAIEKGLKFYKKTLCWRMEDVNSPQTQSFPLIFTL
;
A
#
# COMPACT_ATOMS: atom_id res chain seq x y z
N MET A 1 17.32 24.94 -14.07
CA MET A 1 17.97 23.99 -13.13
C MET A 1 17.75 22.58 -13.68
N ASN A 2 18.79 21.77 -13.91
CA ASN A 2 18.63 20.43 -14.49
C ASN A 2 17.78 19.56 -13.54
N CYS A 3 16.59 19.11 -13.97
CA CYS A 3 15.64 18.34 -13.16
C CYS A 3 16.29 17.13 -12.47
N ARG A 4 17.26 16.49 -13.14
CA ARG A 4 18.04 15.38 -12.57
C ARG A 4 18.87 15.81 -11.36
N LYS A 5 19.56 16.95 -11.44
CA LYS A 5 20.35 17.49 -10.32
C LYS A 5 19.45 17.85 -9.14
N ALA A 6 18.28 18.41 -9.41
CA ALA A 6 17.28 18.72 -8.39
C ALA A 6 16.77 17.46 -7.68
N ALA A 7 16.42 16.42 -8.44
CA ALA A 7 15.97 15.14 -7.90
C ALA A 7 17.04 14.46 -7.04
N ILE A 8 18.29 14.39 -7.51
CA ILE A 8 19.40 13.82 -6.73
C ILE A 8 19.62 14.59 -5.43
N SER A 9 19.56 15.93 -5.49
CA SER A 9 19.70 16.78 -4.29
C SER A 9 18.55 16.53 -3.30
N ALA A 10 17.32 16.42 -3.78
CA ALA A 10 16.16 16.12 -2.94
C ALA A 10 16.27 14.74 -2.26
N ILE A 11 16.67 13.70 -3.01
CA ILE A 11 16.89 12.35 -2.46
C ILE A 11 17.98 12.38 -1.37
N LYS A 12 19.11 13.03 -1.62
CA LYS A 12 20.21 13.14 -0.63
C LYS A 12 19.78 13.90 0.63
N LYS A 13 18.98 14.97 0.48
CA LYS A 13 18.43 15.72 1.62
C LYS A 13 17.45 14.88 2.42
N LEU A 14 16.58 14.13 1.75
CA LEU A 14 15.63 13.23 2.39
C LEU A 14 16.34 12.11 3.15
N ASP A 15 17.33 11.45 2.53
CA ASP A 15 18.11 10.40 3.19
C ASP A 15 18.81 10.92 4.46
N LYS A 16 19.45 12.09 4.38
CA LYS A 16 20.08 12.74 5.55
C LYS A 16 19.06 13.09 6.64
N TRP A 17 17.85 13.47 6.27
CA TRP A 17 16.78 13.74 7.24
C TRP A 17 16.32 12.44 7.91
N LEU A 18 16.14 11.37 7.13
CA LEU A 18 15.78 10.03 7.61
C LEU A 18 16.80 9.47 8.60
N ASP A 19 18.10 9.68 8.35
CA ASP A 19 19.18 9.25 9.27
C ASP A 19 19.10 9.98 10.62
N ARG A 20 18.67 11.24 10.61
CA ARG A 20 18.54 12.04 11.84
C ARG A 20 17.29 11.70 12.63
N THR A 21 16.21 11.33 11.95
CA THR A 21 14.93 11.01 12.59
C THR A 21 14.80 9.53 12.94
N GLY A 22 15.66 8.65 12.40
CA GLY A 22 15.54 7.21 12.61
C GLY A 22 14.25 6.64 12.00
N TRP A 23 13.82 7.19 10.86
CA TRP A 23 12.62 6.80 10.11
C TRP A 23 11.27 6.99 10.83
N ILE A 24 11.25 7.60 12.02
CA ILE A 24 10.02 7.86 12.75
C ILE A 24 9.28 9.05 12.14
N GLY A 25 7.94 8.96 12.13
CA GLY A 25 7.10 10.03 11.62
C GLY A 25 5.69 9.96 12.17
N TYR A 26 4.93 11.02 11.88
CA TYR A 26 3.50 11.05 12.13
C TYR A 26 2.75 10.52 10.91
N ASP A 27 1.73 9.72 11.16
CA ASP A 27 0.82 9.23 10.12
C ASP A 27 -0.39 10.17 10.04
N PRO A 28 -0.96 10.48 8.86
CA PRO A 28 -2.18 11.29 8.79
C PRO A 28 -3.34 10.76 9.65
N TYR A 29 -3.40 9.45 9.89
CA TYR A 29 -4.47 8.80 10.64
C TYR A 29 -4.14 8.54 12.12
N ASP A 30 -2.94 8.85 12.59
CA ASP A 30 -2.53 8.58 13.98
C ASP A 30 -3.42 9.32 15.01
N ILE A 31 -3.78 10.57 14.74
CA ILE A 31 -4.68 11.38 15.58
C ILE A 31 -6.07 10.74 15.68
N LYS A 32 -6.58 10.19 14.57
CA LYS A 32 -7.88 9.54 14.53
C LYS A 32 -7.92 8.24 15.34
N GLY A 33 -6.76 7.68 15.70
CA GLY A 33 -6.64 6.51 16.55
C GLY A 33 -6.76 6.78 18.06
N VAL A 34 -6.91 8.03 18.50
CA VAL A 34 -7.09 8.37 19.93
C VAL A 34 -8.52 8.05 20.38
N PRO A 35 -8.75 7.57 21.63
CA PRO A 35 -10.07 7.12 22.08
C PRO A 35 -11.24 8.07 21.83
N VAL A 36 -11.03 9.39 21.96
CA VAL A 36 -12.08 10.38 21.70
C VAL A 36 -12.51 10.39 20.22
N PHE A 37 -11.55 10.30 19.29
CA PHE A 37 -11.85 10.27 17.86
C PHE A 37 -12.45 8.94 17.43
N LEU A 38 -11.99 7.83 18.01
CA LEU A 38 -12.60 6.52 17.80
C LEU A 38 -14.07 6.52 18.24
N TRP A 39 -14.38 7.15 19.38
CA TRP A 39 -15.76 7.30 19.86
C TRP A 39 -16.60 8.17 18.91
N LEU A 40 -16.06 9.32 18.46
CA LEU A 40 -16.75 10.20 17.50
C LEU A 40 -17.08 9.47 16.19
N GLU A 41 -16.09 8.78 15.61
CA GLU A 41 -16.24 8.05 14.35
C GLU A 41 -17.24 6.89 14.46
N ARG A 42 -17.27 6.19 15.61
CA ARG A 42 -18.23 5.11 15.86
C ARG A 42 -19.68 5.60 15.99
N ASN A 43 -19.88 6.82 16.48
CA ASN A 43 -21.19 7.38 16.79
C ASN A 43 -21.68 8.45 15.78
N LYS A 44 -21.02 8.56 14.62
CA LYS A 44 -21.32 9.58 13.58
C LYS A 44 -22.68 9.47 12.91
N THR A 45 -23.48 8.44 13.24
CA THR A 45 -24.88 8.34 12.84
C THR A 45 -25.75 9.38 13.54
N ASN A 46 -25.36 9.85 14.72
CA ASN A 46 -26.01 10.97 15.40
C ASN A 46 -25.56 12.31 14.77
N ILE A 47 -26.52 13.14 14.34
CA ILE A 47 -26.25 14.41 13.65
C ILE A 47 -25.41 15.37 14.50
N ALA A 48 -25.66 15.45 15.81
CA ALA A 48 -24.87 16.30 16.70
C ALA A 48 -23.43 15.81 16.80
N VAL A 49 -23.23 14.49 16.94
CA VAL A 49 -21.90 13.87 16.96
C VAL A 49 -21.18 14.06 15.64
N LYS A 50 -21.89 13.96 14.50
CA LYS A 50 -21.34 14.23 13.17
C LYS A 50 -20.85 15.68 13.04
N GLY A 51 -21.60 16.65 13.56
CA GLY A 51 -21.16 18.05 13.60
C GLY A 51 -19.88 18.24 14.42
N ILE A 52 -19.79 17.58 15.58
CA ILE A 52 -18.58 17.60 16.43
C ILE A 52 -17.40 16.92 15.72
N GLU A 53 -17.61 15.77 15.08
CA GLU A 53 -16.57 15.05 14.32
C GLU A 53 -16.05 15.92 13.18
N MET A 54 -16.92 16.59 12.42
CA MET A 54 -16.50 17.49 11.34
C MET A 54 -15.64 18.65 11.85
N LEU A 55 -16.05 19.29 12.95
CA LEU A 55 -15.28 20.37 13.58
C LEU A 55 -13.93 19.85 14.11
N ALA A 56 -13.93 18.69 14.77
CA ALA A 56 -12.72 18.07 15.28
C ALA A 56 -11.76 17.69 14.13
N THR A 57 -12.27 17.13 13.03
CA THR A 57 -11.51 16.81 11.82
C THR A 57 -10.94 18.08 11.15
N ALA A 58 -11.70 19.18 11.13
CA ALA A 58 -11.19 20.46 10.64
C ALA A 58 -10.04 21.00 11.52
N LEU A 59 -10.19 20.94 12.85
CA LEU A 59 -9.16 21.40 13.79
C LEU A 59 -7.86 20.60 13.69
N ILE A 60 -7.93 19.27 13.59
CA ILE A 60 -6.72 18.44 13.42
C ILE A 60 -6.04 18.66 12.06
N THR A 61 -6.82 19.02 11.04
CA THR A 61 -6.28 19.33 9.71
C THR A 61 -5.58 20.69 9.69
N LEU A 62 -6.16 21.71 10.35
CA LEU A 62 -5.58 23.05 10.46
C LEU A 62 -4.40 23.11 11.43
N PHE A 63 -4.45 22.36 12.53
CA PHE A 63 -3.45 22.40 13.61
C PHE A 63 -2.88 21.01 13.93
N PRO A 64 -2.25 20.30 12.96
CA PRO A 64 -1.85 18.91 13.12
C PRO A 64 -0.77 18.68 14.19
N LEU A 65 0.16 19.63 14.36
CA LEU A 65 1.24 19.51 15.35
C LEU A 65 0.75 19.81 16.77
N TRP A 66 -0.09 20.85 16.91
CA TRP A 66 -0.70 21.20 18.20
C TRP A 66 -1.64 20.09 18.68
N SER A 67 -2.44 19.53 17.78
CA SER A 67 -3.34 18.42 18.11
C SER A 67 -2.56 17.20 18.62
N ARG A 68 -1.46 16.83 17.95
CA ARG A 68 -0.60 15.73 18.40
C ARG A 68 0.06 16.00 19.74
N ARG A 69 0.52 17.23 19.98
CA ARG A 69 1.08 17.63 21.29
C ARG A 69 0.02 17.54 22.39
N PHE A 70 -1.20 18.01 22.13
CA PHE A 70 -2.31 17.96 23.07
C PHE A 70 -2.69 16.53 23.44
N PHE A 71 -2.86 15.65 22.44
CA PHE A 71 -3.19 14.24 22.64
C PHE A 71 -1.97 13.34 22.95
N GLN A 72 -0.78 13.93 23.16
CA GLN A 72 0.47 13.22 23.46
C GLN A 72 0.82 12.12 22.45
N ILE A 73 0.46 12.30 21.18
CA ILE A 73 0.77 11.37 20.11
C ILE A 73 2.25 11.50 19.79
N ARG A 74 2.96 10.36 19.87
CA ARG A 74 4.38 10.27 19.54
C ARG A 74 4.55 9.81 18.09
N PRO A 75 5.58 10.30 17.37
CA PRO A 75 5.91 9.77 16.06
C PRO A 75 6.35 8.32 16.22
N GLN A 76 6.02 7.48 15.26
CA GLN A 76 6.26 6.04 15.31
C GLN A 76 6.80 5.52 13.98
N LEU A 77 7.38 4.32 14.01
CA LEU A 77 7.68 3.57 12.80
C LEU A 77 6.40 2.98 12.24
N ASN A 78 6.16 3.19 10.95
CA ASN A 78 5.04 2.59 10.22
C ASN A 78 5.59 1.53 9.26
N ALA A 79 5.14 0.28 9.40
CA ALA A 79 5.61 -0.82 8.55
C ALA A 79 5.44 -0.55 7.06
N LYS A 80 4.41 0.18 6.63
CA LYS A 80 4.24 0.60 5.23
C LYS A 80 5.38 1.52 4.80
N ALA A 81 5.73 2.50 5.63
CA ALA A 81 6.83 3.42 5.36
C ALA A 81 8.17 2.68 5.33
N ILE A 82 8.42 1.77 6.28
CA ILE A 82 9.65 0.97 6.32
C ILE A 82 9.78 0.07 5.08
N ALA A 83 8.70 -0.55 4.63
CA ALA A 83 8.70 -1.32 3.40
C ALA A 83 9.02 -0.45 2.17
N LEU A 84 8.44 0.76 2.08
CA LEU A 84 8.77 1.71 1.01
C LEU A 84 10.23 2.16 1.06
N LEU A 85 10.76 2.44 2.25
CA LEU A 85 12.17 2.82 2.45
C LEU A 85 13.10 1.69 2.03
N ALA A 86 12.84 0.45 2.44
CA ALA A 86 13.63 -0.71 2.02
C ALA A 86 13.70 -0.81 0.48
N ARG A 87 12.54 -0.73 -0.20
CA ARG A 87 12.47 -0.74 -1.66
C ARG A 87 13.22 0.43 -2.30
N ALA A 88 13.06 1.64 -1.74
CA ALA A 88 13.74 2.83 -2.22
C ALA A 88 15.27 2.68 -2.08
N TYR A 89 15.74 2.19 -0.94
CA TYR A 89 17.16 1.96 -0.70
C TYR A 89 17.75 0.88 -1.62
N LEU A 90 17.02 -0.20 -1.92
CA LEU A 90 17.45 -1.17 -2.93
C LEU A 90 17.52 -0.57 -4.33
N LYS A 91 16.58 0.31 -4.70
CA LYS A 91 16.65 1.05 -5.96
C LYS A 91 17.87 1.97 -5.99
N LEU A 92 18.16 2.69 -4.90
CA LEU A 92 19.36 3.54 -4.80
C LEU A 92 20.65 2.73 -4.85
N TYR A 93 20.69 1.56 -4.20
CA TYR A 93 21.80 0.62 -4.31
C TYR A 93 22.03 0.20 -5.77
N LYS A 94 20.99 -0.16 -6.51
CA LYS A 94 21.11 -0.51 -7.95
C LYS A 94 21.59 0.65 -8.83
N ILE A 95 21.27 1.90 -8.47
CA ILE A 95 21.63 3.08 -9.27
C ILE A 95 23.03 3.58 -8.94
N TRP A 96 23.38 3.63 -7.66
CA TRP A 96 24.63 4.25 -7.18
C TRP A 96 25.71 3.23 -6.79
N MET A 97 25.36 1.96 -6.65
CA MET A 97 26.26 0.86 -6.29
C MET A 97 27.01 1.10 -4.96
N GLU A 98 26.39 1.83 -4.03
CA GLU A 98 26.96 2.12 -2.70
C GLU A 98 26.35 1.19 -1.64
N ASN A 99 27.19 0.38 -0.99
CA ASN A 99 26.77 -0.62 0.01
C ASN A 99 25.95 -0.06 1.17
N LYS A 100 26.15 1.21 1.55
CA LYS A 100 25.36 1.85 2.61
C LYS A 100 23.86 1.80 2.36
N PHE A 101 23.40 1.83 1.10
CA PHE A 101 21.97 1.73 0.78
C PHE A 101 21.49 0.28 0.88
N LEU A 102 22.34 -0.69 0.56
CA LEU A 102 22.02 -2.09 0.78
C LEU A 102 21.87 -2.39 2.29
N GLU A 103 22.80 -1.89 3.10
CA GLU A 103 22.78 -1.99 4.56
C GLU A 103 21.52 -1.36 5.15
N LYS A 104 21.18 -0.12 4.78
CA LYS A 104 19.93 0.54 5.20
C LYS A 104 18.69 -0.26 4.79
N SER A 105 18.69 -0.87 3.61
CA SER A 105 17.59 -1.76 3.23
C SER A 105 17.53 -3.00 4.11
N TYR A 106 18.67 -3.59 4.48
CA TYR A 106 18.70 -4.76 5.35
C TYR A 106 18.20 -4.44 6.74
N ASP A 107 18.59 -3.29 7.29
CA ASP A 107 18.07 -2.80 8.57
C ASP A 107 16.55 -2.65 8.54
N ALA A 108 16.01 -2.04 7.47
CA ALA A 108 14.57 -1.90 7.27
C ALA A 108 13.85 -3.27 7.15
N LEU A 109 14.40 -4.21 6.39
CA LEU A 109 13.83 -5.55 6.21
C LEU A 109 13.90 -6.40 7.48
N ASN A 110 15.02 -6.34 8.20
CA ASN A 110 15.20 -7.02 9.48
C ASN A 110 14.24 -6.45 10.52
N TRP A 111 14.08 -5.12 10.56
CA TRP A 111 13.07 -4.49 11.40
C TRP A 111 11.66 -4.99 11.08
N LEU A 112 11.29 -5.09 9.80
CA LEU A 112 9.99 -5.66 9.41
C LEU A 112 9.84 -7.10 9.91
N ILE A 113 10.81 -7.97 9.67
CA ILE A 113 10.73 -9.37 10.10
C ILE A 113 10.58 -9.47 11.64
N GLN A 114 11.32 -8.66 12.38
CA GLN A 114 11.25 -8.62 13.85
C GLN A 114 9.95 -8.01 14.37
N ASN A 115 9.35 -7.05 13.66
CA ASN A 115 8.11 -6.36 14.03
C ASN A 115 6.90 -6.87 13.23
N ASN A 116 6.84 -8.17 12.98
CA ASN A 116 5.68 -8.79 12.35
C ASN A 116 4.53 -8.94 13.36
N HIS A 117 3.30 -8.94 12.87
CA HIS A 117 2.09 -9.10 13.68
C HIS A 117 1.20 -10.25 13.20
N ALA A 118 1.71 -11.14 12.34
CA ALA A 118 0.95 -12.28 11.89
C ALA A 118 0.76 -13.28 13.05
N PRO A 119 -0.42 -13.93 13.17
CA PRO A 119 -0.71 -14.79 14.31
C PRO A 119 0.05 -16.12 14.28
N LYS A 120 0.46 -16.60 13.11
CA LYS A 120 1.14 -17.90 12.93
C LYS A 120 2.62 -17.71 12.64
N THR A 121 3.45 -18.59 13.18
CA THR A 121 4.93 -18.53 13.06
C THR A 121 5.45 -18.72 11.62
N ASN A 122 4.66 -19.38 10.77
CA ASN A 122 4.95 -19.55 9.34
C ASN A 122 4.40 -18.43 8.45
N GLN A 123 3.95 -17.33 9.06
CA GLN A 123 3.36 -16.17 8.40
C GLN A 123 4.14 -14.89 8.73
N LEU A 124 4.12 -13.93 7.82
CA LEU A 124 4.57 -12.56 8.05
C LEU A 124 3.51 -11.60 7.53
N GLY A 125 3.12 -10.64 8.36
CA GLY A 125 2.10 -9.64 8.05
C GLY A 125 2.23 -8.46 8.99
N TRP A 126 1.81 -7.28 8.54
CA TRP A 126 2.03 -6.02 9.24
C TRP A 126 0.79 -5.14 9.22
N GLY A 127 0.66 -4.36 10.29
CA GLY A 127 -0.45 -3.43 10.52
C GLY A 127 0.08 -2.07 10.93
N TYR A 128 -0.82 -1.09 11.02
CA TYR A 128 -0.46 0.27 11.44
C TYR A 128 -0.19 0.35 12.96
N PRO A 129 0.62 1.32 13.41
CA PRO A 129 0.96 1.48 14.83
C PRO A 129 -0.13 2.19 15.67
N PHE A 130 -1.32 2.41 15.10
CA PHE A 130 -2.46 3.08 15.72
C PHE A 130 -3.76 2.32 15.44
N ASP A 131 -4.74 2.51 16.31
CA ASP A 131 -6.09 1.97 16.12
C ASP A 131 -6.80 2.72 15.01
N TRP A 132 -7.65 2.03 14.23
CA TRP A 132 -8.31 2.62 13.08
C TRP A 132 -9.81 2.30 13.08
N GLN A 133 -10.64 3.35 13.23
CA GLN A 133 -12.08 3.25 13.02
C GLN A 133 -12.40 3.42 11.54
N SER A 134 -12.51 2.29 10.83
CA SER A 134 -13.05 2.18 9.48
C SER A 134 -14.58 1.97 9.55
N VAL A 135 -15.17 1.32 8.53
CA VAL A 135 -16.52 0.73 8.60
C VAL A 135 -16.61 -0.23 9.80
N ILE A 136 -15.50 -0.89 10.14
CA ILE A 136 -15.32 -1.63 11.40
C ILE A 136 -14.16 -1.04 12.21
N PHE A 137 -14.09 -1.38 13.49
CA PHE A 137 -12.92 -1.09 14.30
C PHE A 137 -11.79 -2.08 13.98
N ILE A 138 -10.63 -1.56 13.58
CA ILE A 138 -9.42 -2.33 13.30
C ILE A 138 -8.37 -1.95 14.38
N PRO A 139 -8.06 -2.85 15.32
CA PRO A 139 -7.04 -2.61 16.33
C PRO A 139 -5.67 -2.35 15.71
N LYS A 140 -4.86 -1.54 16.38
CA LYS A 140 -3.46 -1.33 16.04
C LYS A 140 -2.75 -2.66 15.89
N ARG A 141 -1.79 -2.71 14.97
CA ARG A 141 -0.99 -3.90 14.63
C ARG A 141 -1.75 -5.05 13.98
N THR A 142 -3.06 -4.96 13.75
CA THR A 142 -3.79 -5.93 12.92
C THR A 142 -3.16 -6.00 11.52
N PRO A 143 -2.67 -7.16 11.05
CA PRO A 143 -2.11 -7.30 9.71
C PRO A 143 -3.09 -6.89 8.61
N LEU A 144 -2.62 -6.09 7.65
CA LEU A 144 -3.42 -5.57 6.53
C LEU A 144 -2.84 -6.04 5.20
N ILE A 145 -3.70 -6.31 4.22
CA ILE A 145 -3.30 -6.79 2.89
C ILE A 145 -2.27 -5.88 2.22
N VAL A 146 -2.52 -4.56 2.22
CA VAL A 146 -1.67 -3.56 1.53
C VAL A 146 -0.28 -3.50 2.14
N VAL A 147 -0.21 -3.39 3.47
CA VAL A 147 1.07 -3.26 4.19
C VAL A 147 1.87 -4.57 4.05
N SER A 148 1.18 -5.70 4.10
CA SER A 148 1.80 -7.01 4.03
C SER A 148 2.33 -7.36 2.65
N ALA A 149 1.55 -7.13 1.61
CA ALA A 149 2.02 -7.28 0.24
C ALA A 149 3.19 -6.35 -0.08
N LEU A 150 3.19 -5.10 0.43
CA LEU A 150 4.29 -4.17 0.23
C LEU A 150 5.58 -4.61 0.95
N GLY A 151 5.48 -5.13 2.17
CA GLY A 151 6.59 -5.78 2.87
C GLY A 151 7.12 -7.00 2.11
N GLY A 152 6.23 -7.80 1.55
CA GLY A 152 6.56 -8.90 0.65
C GLY A 152 7.33 -8.44 -0.60
N HIS A 153 6.87 -7.38 -1.25
CA HIS A 153 7.58 -6.77 -2.37
C HIS A 153 8.99 -6.29 -1.99
N ALA A 154 9.16 -5.73 -0.79
CA ALA A 154 10.48 -5.32 -0.31
C ALA A 154 11.45 -6.50 -0.14
N LEU A 155 10.95 -7.63 0.38
CA LEU A 155 11.72 -8.88 0.47
C LEU A 155 12.09 -9.42 -0.92
N LEU A 156 11.16 -9.39 -1.88
CA LEU A 156 11.44 -9.82 -3.26
C LEU A 156 12.44 -8.89 -3.96
N ASP A 157 12.34 -7.57 -3.77
CA ASP A 157 13.31 -6.60 -4.30
C ASP A 157 14.73 -6.92 -3.77
N ALA A 158 14.85 -7.33 -2.51
CA ALA A 158 16.13 -7.72 -1.91
C ALA A 158 16.65 -9.05 -2.46
N TYR A 159 15.78 -10.05 -2.62
CA TYR A 159 16.13 -11.31 -3.25
C TYR A 159 16.63 -11.10 -4.69
N GLU A 160 15.96 -10.27 -5.48
CA GLU A 160 16.40 -9.99 -6.86
C GLU A 160 17.73 -9.25 -6.90
N ALA A 161 17.99 -8.35 -5.93
CA ALA A 161 19.23 -7.60 -5.86
C ALA A 161 20.43 -8.44 -5.40
N THR A 162 20.22 -9.44 -4.53
CA THR A 162 21.31 -10.11 -3.79
C THR A 162 21.34 -11.63 -3.92
N ARG A 163 20.24 -12.23 -4.37
CA ARG A 163 20.02 -13.68 -4.47
C ARG A 163 20.14 -14.44 -3.15
N GLU A 164 20.11 -13.76 -2.01
CA GLU A 164 20.11 -14.40 -0.70
C GLU A 164 18.77 -15.09 -0.41
N SER A 165 18.80 -16.41 -0.26
CA SER A 165 17.61 -17.27 -0.10
C SER A 165 16.75 -16.91 1.12
N LYS A 166 17.35 -16.31 2.16
CA LYS A 166 16.62 -15.84 3.35
C LYS A 166 15.50 -14.86 3.01
N TRP A 167 15.68 -14.03 1.99
CA TRP A 167 14.67 -13.06 1.57
C TRP A 167 13.49 -13.76 0.89
N LEU A 168 13.75 -14.71 0.01
CA LEU A 168 12.71 -15.52 -0.62
C LEU A 168 11.96 -16.38 0.42
N GLY A 169 12.68 -16.94 1.39
CA GLY A 169 12.09 -17.69 2.50
C GLY A 169 11.14 -16.86 3.36
N ASN A 170 11.47 -15.60 3.64
CA ASN A 170 10.56 -14.68 4.34
C ASN A 170 9.40 -14.21 3.44
N ALA A 171 9.64 -13.99 2.13
CA ALA A 171 8.56 -13.70 1.19
C ALA A 171 7.53 -14.85 1.14
N LYS A 172 7.97 -16.12 1.24
CA LYS A 172 7.05 -17.27 1.36
C LYS A 172 6.14 -17.16 2.59
N LYS A 173 6.63 -16.64 3.72
CA LYS A 173 5.80 -16.39 4.91
C LYS A 173 4.76 -15.29 4.66
N VAL A 174 5.09 -14.27 3.85
CA VAL A 174 4.12 -13.26 3.43
C VAL A 174 3.03 -13.86 2.54
N LYS A 175 3.40 -14.69 1.54
CA LYS A 175 2.45 -15.48 0.75
C LYS A 175 1.49 -16.25 1.68
N ASN A 176 2.03 -16.98 2.66
CA ASN A 176 1.23 -17.78 3.57
C ASN A 176 0.24 -16.94 4.40
N PHE A 177 0.60 -15.71 4.76
CA PHE A 177 -0.31 -14.78 5.42
C PHE A 177 -1.42 -14.32 4.48
N LEU A 178 -1.07 -13.87 3.26
CA LEU A 178 -2.06 -13.36 2.32
C LEU A 178 -3.11 -14.41 1.96
N ILE A 179 -2.68 -15.65 1.71
CA ILE A 179 -3.58 -16.74 1.30
C ILE A 179 -4.39 -17.31 2.48
N ASN A 180 -3.76 -17.50 3.63
CA ASN A 180 -4.37 -18.26 4.75
C ASN A 180 -4.74 -17.40 5.97
N GLY A 181 -4.41 -16.11 5.95
CA GLY A 181 -4.66 -15.18 7.04
C GLY A 181 -5.76 -14.16 6.74
N LEU A 182 -6.16 -14.02 5.48
CA LEU A 182 -7.24 -13.13 5.05
C LEU A 182 -8.48 -13.95 4.67
N ASN A 183 -9.65 -13.34 4.78
CA ASN A 183 -10.90 -13.97 4.35
C ASN A 183 -11.00 -13.90 2.82
N VAL A 184 -11.50 -14.96 2.20
CA VAL A 184 -11.60 -15.09 0.74
C VAL A 184 -13.06 -15.01 0.32
N THR A 185 -13.38 -14.09 -0.60
CA THR A 185 -14.66 -14.06 -1.31
C THR A 185 -14.47 -14.66 -2.70
N MET A 186 -15.25 -15.68 -3.03
CA MET A 186 -15.31 -16.26 -4.38
C MET A 186 -16.49 -15.65 -5.14
N TYR A 187 -16.25 -15.20 -6.37
CA TYR A 187 -17.28 -14.66 -7.27
C TYR A 187 -17.72 -15.70 -8.30
N ASP A 188 -16.76 -16.49 -8.77
CA ASP A 188 -16.91 -17.65 -9.64
C ASP A 188 -15.68 -18.56 -9.43
N ASP A 189 -15.57 -19.64 -10.21
CA ASP A 189 -14.45 -20.59 -10.09
C ASP A 189 -13.09 -19.93 -10.38
N GLU A 190 -13.07 -18.83 -11.14
CA GLU A 190 -11.86 -18.19 -11.65
C GLU A 190 -11.60 -16.80 -11.03
N SER A 191 -12.46 -16.31 -10.14
CA SER A 191 -12.36 -14.95 -9.61
C SER A 191 -12.56 -14.91 -8.10
N ILE A 192 -11.54 -14.37 -7.41
CA ILE A 192 -11.54 -14.23 -5.95
C ILE A 192 -11.07 -12.85 -5.52
N SER A 193 -11.46 -12.44 -4.32
CA SER A 193 -10.84 -11.33 -3.61
C SER A 193 -10.52 -11.71 -2.17
N PHE A 194 -9.43 -11.15 -1.65
CA PHE A 194 -9.08 -11.16 -0.26
C PHE A 194 -9.68 -9.96 0.47
N SER A 195 -10.00 -10.17 1.74
CA SER A 195 -10.40 -9.13 2.68
C SER A 195 -9.27 -8.13 2.94
N TYR A 196 -9.61 -6.95 3.46
CA TYR A 196 -8.62 -5.91 3.74
C TYR A 196 -7.76 -6.28 4.96
N SER A 197 -8.40 -6.93 5.94
CA SER A 197 -7.82 -7.48 7.15
C SER A 197 -8.46 -8.83 7.50
N PRO A 198 -7.89 -9.60 8.45
CA PRO A 198 -8.54 -10.81 8.97
C PRO A 198 -9.90 -10.57 9.64
N LEU A 199 -10.24 -9.32 9.97
CA LEU A 199 -11.42 -8.94 10.75
C LEU A 199 -12.63 -8.55 9.89
N ASP A 200 -12.47 -8.49 8.56
CA ASP A 200 -13.49 -8.02 7.64
C ASP A 200 -13.69 -8.95 6.45
N ASN A 201 -14.69 -8.64 5.63
CA ASN A 201 -14.90 -9.23 4.31
C ASN A 201 -14.98 -8.12 3.26
N PHE A 202 -14.11 -7.12 3.34
CA PHE A 202 -14.09 -5.97 2.45
C PHE A 202 -13.53 -6.34 1.07
N LYS A 203 -14.19 -5.88 0.00
CA LYS A 203 -13.78 -6.17 -1.38
C LYS A 203 -13.23 -4.90 -2.02
N VAL A 204 -11.99 -4.58 -1.68
CA VAL A 204 -11.29 -3.38 -2.13
C VAL A 204 -10.36 -3.73 -3.29
N ILE A 205 -10.59 -3.13 -4.46
CA ILE A 205 -9.96 -3.54 -5.73
C ILE A 205 -8.44 -3.29 -5.69
N ASN A 206 -8.03 -2.06 -5.41
CA ASN A 206 -6.61 -1.68 -5.43
C ASN A 206 -5.80 -2.48 -4.39
N SER A 207 -6.40 -2.76 -3.23
CA SER A 207 -5.76 -3.48 -2.13
C SER A 207 -5.51 -4.95 -2.49
N ASN A 208 -6.45 -5.55 -3.22
CA ASN A 208 -6.29 -6.88 -3.80
C ASN A 208 -5.16 -6.93 -4.82
N LEU A 209 -5.01 -5.90 -5.66
CA LEU A 209 -3.95 -5.89 -6.66
C LEU A 209 -2.53 -5.76 -6.08
N TYR A 210 -2.34 -5.14 -4.91
CA TYR A 210 -1.07 -5.26 -4.19
C TYR A 210 -0.70 -6.74 -3.92
N SER A 211 -1.69 -7.56 -3.54
CA SER A 211 -1.45 -8.97 -3.26
C SER A 211 -1.24 -9.78 -4.53
N ALA A 212 -1.99 -9.50 -5.60
CA ALA A 212 -1.83 -10.16 -6.90
C ALA A 212 -0.44 -9.92 -7.48
N SER A 213 0.03 -8.67 -7.49
CA SER A 213 1.37 -8.35 -7.97
C SER A 213 2.46 -9.02 -7.14
N PHE A 214 2.29 -9.08 -5.82
CA PHE A 214 3.23 -9.78 -4.95
C PHE A 214 3.25 -11.28 -5.26
N LEU A 215 2.07 -11.91 -5.40
CA LEU A 215 1.94 -13.34 -5.69
C LEU A 215 2.46 -13.70 -7.08
N SER A 216 2.24 -12.86 -8.11
CA SER A 216 2.84 -13.01 -9.44
C SER A 216 4.37 -13.04 -9.34
N ARG A 217 4.95 -12.03 -8.66
CA ARG A 217 6.39 -11.93 -8.46
C ARG A 217 6.96 -13.11 -7.68
N PHE A 218 6.34 -13.45 -6.55
CA PHE A 218 6.75 -14.58 -5.73
C PHE A 218 6.67 -15.90 -6.51
N GLY A 219 5.54 -16.14 -7.19
CA GLY A 219 5.30 -17.32 -8.00
C GLY A 219 6.39 -17.54 -9.05
N LYS A 220 6.75 -16.49 -9.79
CA LYS A 220 7.83 -16.54 -10.78
C LYS A 220 9.20 -16.81 -10.16
N LEU A 221 9.53 -16.08 -9.08
CA LEU A 221 10.86 -16.15 -8.45
C LEU A 221 11.09 -17.43 -7.65
N ALA A 222 10.02 -18.04 -7.12
CA ALA A 222 10.06 -19.26 -6.33
C ALA A 222 9.61 -20.53 -7.09
N ASN A 223 9.20 -20.38 -8.36
CA ASN A 223 8.56 -21.44 -9.16
C ASN A 223 7.34 -22.06 -8.45
N ASP A 224 6.47 -21.21 -7.92
CA ASP A 224 5.29 -21.57 -7.11
C ASP A 224 4.01 -21.34 -7.93
N SER A 225 3.51 -22.41 -8.55
CA SER A 225 2.34 -22.35 -9.45
C SER A 225 1.04 -21.98 -8.73
N GLU A 226 0.90 -22.36 -7.46
CA GLU A 226 -0.24 -21.98 -6.62
C GLU A 226 -0.31 -20.44 -6.47
N ALA A 227 0.82 -19.78 -6.21
CA ALA A 227 0.86 -18.32 -6.11
C ALA A 227 0.50 -17.64 -7.44
N ILE A 228 0.97 -18.16 -8.57
CA ILE A 228 0.60 -17.68 -9.90
C ILE A 228 -0.92 -17.81 -10.12
N GLU A 229 -1.48 -18.98 -9.84
CA GLU A 229 -2.90 -19.25 -10.06
C GLU A 229 -3.78 -18.34 -9.19
N ILE A 230 -3.48 -18.23 -7.90
CA ILE A 230 -4.21 -17.33 -7.00
C ILE A 230 -4.08 -15.88 -7.46
N SER A 231 -2.88 -15.45 -7.90
CA SER A 231 -2.70 -14.12 -8.47
C SER A 231 -3.63 -13.88 -9.64
N ARG A 232 -3.67 -14.79 -10.63
CA ARG A 232 -4.53 -14.68 -11.82
C ARG A 232 -6.00 -14.51 -11.43
N ARG A 233 -6.49 -15.28 -10.44
CA ARG A 233 -7.88 -15.17 -9.96
C ARG A 233 -8.19 -13.80 -9.33
N ILE A 234 -7.22 -13.19 -8.64
CA ILE A 234 -7.36 -11.82 -8.10
C ILE A 234 -7.29 -10.76 -9.21
N ARG A 235 -6.43 -10.93 -10.22
CA ARG A 235 -6.39 -10.03 -11.39
C ARG A 235 -7.70 -10.09 -12.17
N LYS A 236 -8.27 -11.29 -12.34
CA LYS A 236 -9.59 -11.48 -12.97
C LYS A 236 -10.69 -10.75 -12.20
N PHE A 237 -10.64 -10.79 -10.86
CA PHE A 237 -11.53 -9.98 -10.01
C PHE A 237 -11.44 -8.48 -10.33
N ALA A 238 -10.23 -7.92 -10.46
CA ALA A 238 -10.08 -6.50 -10.80
C ALA A 238 -10.59 -6.15 -12.21
N ILE A 239 -10.30 -6.99 -13.22
CA ILE A 239 -10.76 -6.79 -14.60
C ILE A 239 -12.29 -6.83 -14.67
N ARG A 240 -12.92 -7.79 -13.99
CA ARG A 240 -14.38 -7.94 -13.93
C ARG A 240 -15.08 -6.69 -13.37
N HIS A 241 -14.44 -5.98 -12.46
CA HIS A 241 -15.00 -4.77 -11.84
C HIS A 241 -14.55 -3.48 -12.52
N GLN A 242 -13.92 -3.56 -13.70
CA GLN A 242 -13.67 -2.39 -14.52
C GLN A 242 -14.99 -1.93 -15.15
N ARG A 243 -15.30 -0.65 -15.04
CA ARG A 243 -16.42 -0.02 -15.73
C ARG A 243 -16.17 0.06 -17.24
N GLU A 244 -17.23 0.24 -18.02
CA GLU A 244 -17.14 0.37 -19.48
C GLU A 244 -16.24 1.51 -19.94
N ASP A 245 -16.22 2.62 -19.19
CA ASP A 245 -15.38 3.80 -19.45
C ASP A 245 -13.91 3.63 -19.04
N GLY A 246 -13.56 2.48 -18.46
CA GLY A 246 -12.21 2.13 -18.01
C GLY A 246 -11.91 2.47 -16.55
N ALA A 247 -12.84 3.07 -15.82
CA ALA A 247 -12.67 3.41 -14.41
C ALA A 247 -12.73 2.18 -13.50
N TRP A 248 -12.03 2.25 -12.36
CA TRP A 248 -12.24 1.36 -11.23
C TRP A 248 -12.70 2.15 -10.02
N GLU A 249 -13.76 1.66 -9.39
CA GLU A 249 -14.18 2.14 -8.07
C GLU A 249 -13.27 1.58 -6.97
N TYR A 250 -13.22 2.24 -5.82
CA TYR A 250 -12.43 1.76 -4.68
C TYR A 250 -12.99 0.44 -4.11
N TRP A 251 -14.31 0.38 -3.93
CA TRP A 251 -15.05 -0.81 -3.50
C TRP A 251 -15.64 -1.55 -4.71
N ALA A 252 -15.63 -2.88 -4.65
CA ALA A 252 -16.24 -3.73 -5.67
C ALA A 252 -17.73 -4.01 -5.42
N ASP A 253 -18.21 -3.83 -4.19
CA ASP A 253 -19.55 -4.24 -3.75
C ASP A 253 -20.49 -3.08 -3.41
N ARG A 254 -20.06 -1.84 -3.65
CA ARG A 254 -20.85 -0.61 -3.42
C ARG A 254 -20.29 0.57 -4.23
N PRO A 255 -21.13 1.53 -4.63
CA PRO A 255 -20.67 2.75 -5.29
C PRO A 255 -19.62 3.46 -4.45
N SER A 256 -18.56 3.93 -5.08
CA SER A 256 -17.48 4.58 -4.35
C SER A 256 -16.63 5.52 -5.20
N ILE A 257 -15.66 6.17 -4.54
CA ILE A 257 -14.81 7.16 -5.20
C ILE A 257 -13.97 6.51 -6.31
N VAL A 258 -13.82 7.27 -7.40
CA VAL A 258 -12.81 7.06 -8.42
C VAL A 258 -11.84 8.24 -8.32
N ASP A 259 -10.59 7.98 -7.94
CA ASP A 259 -9.56 9.00 -7.80
C ASP A 259 -8.24 8.58 -8.46
N ALA A 260 -7.37 9.58 -8.70
CA ALA A 260 -6.08 9.35 -9.36
C ALA A 260 -5.17 8.42 -8.56
N TYR A 261 -5.20 8.46 -7.23
CA TYR A 261 -4.29 7.70 -6.39
C TYR A 261 -4.57 6.20 -6.47
N HIS A 262 -5.82 5.79 -6.20
CA HIS A 262 -6.21 4.39 -6.22
C HIS A 262 -6.20 3.81 -7.65
N HIS A 263 -6.59 4.61 -8.64
CA HIS A 263 -6.57 4.17 -10.03
C HIS A 263 -5.14 3.98 -10.56
N GLY A 264 -4.20 4.86 -10.19
CA GLY A 264 -2.79 4.72 -10.51
C GLY A 264 -2.18 3.46 -9.89
N ILE A 265 -2.52 3.15 -8.64
CA ILE A 265 -2.13 1.91 -7.94
C ILE A 265 -2.65 0.68 -8.70
N ILE A 266 -3.90 0.68 -9.14
CA ILE A 266 -4.48 -0.43 -9.89
C ILE A 266 -3.67 -0.70 -11.17
N LEU A 267 -3.40 0.36 -11.95
CA LEU A 267 -2.61 0.27 -13.18
C LEU A 267 -1.17 -0.21 -12.92
N GLU A 268 -0.50 0.33 -11.89
CA GLU A 268 0.86 -0.06 -11.52
C GLU A 268 0.93 -1.55 -11.19
N TRP A 269 0.03 -2.05 -10.34
CA TRP A 269 0.10 -3.44 -9.88
C TRP A 269 -0.38 -4.46 -10.91
N LEU A 270 -1.32 -4.10 -11.79
CA LEU A 270 -1.63 -4.91 -12.98
C LEU A 270 -0.40 -5.02 -13.88
N LYS A 271 0.27 -3.90 -14.16
CA LYS A 271 1.49 -3.89 -15.00
C LYS A 271 2.62 -4.72 -14.38
N ILE A 272 2.87 -4.56 -13.08
CA ILE A 272 3.89 -5.34 -12.37
C ILE A 272 3.53 -6.84 -12.39
N SER A 273 2.25 -7.19 -12.30
CA SER A 273 1.85 -8.59 -12.38
C SER A 273 2.19 -9.20 -13.73
N THR A 274 1.93 -8.48 -14.83
CA THR A 274 2.21 -8.95 -16.20
C THR A 274 3.71 -8.97 -16.55
N ASP A 275 4.57 -8.34 -15.74
CA ASP A 275 6.03 -8.49 -15.87
C ASP A 275 6.56 -9.84 -15.34
N TYR A 276 5.76 -10.54 -14.53
CA TYR A 276 6.18 -11.78 -13.86
C TYR A 276 5.29 -12.99 -14.19
N ASP A 277 4.17 -12.78 -14.85
CA ASP A 277 3.23 -13.81 -15.26
C ASP A 277 2.61 -13.42 -16.60
N GLU A 278 2.19 -14.41 -17.38
CA GLU A 278 1.50 -14.15 -18.65
C GLU A 278 0.19 -13.39 -18.38
N PRO A 279 -0.16 -12.40 -19.23
CA PRO A 279 -1.43 -11.70 -19.12
C PRO A 279 -2.61 -12.67 -19.23
N ILE A 280 -3.62 -12.51 -18.37
CA ILE A 280 -4.88 -13.24 -18.51
C ILE A 280 -5.78 -12.59 -19.55
N ASP A 281 -6.79 -13.32 -20.00
CA ASP A 281 -7.75 -12.84 -21.00
C ASP A 281 -8.35 -11.48 -20.62
N GLY A 282 -8.25 -10.53 -21.54
CA GLY A 282 -8.75 -9.17 -21.37
C GLY A 282 -7.89 -8.23 -20.51
N GLU A 283 -6.83 -8.72 -19.86
CA GLU A 283 -6.00 -7.93 -18.95
C GLU A 283 -5.31 -6.74 -19.63
N LEU A 284 -4.69 -6.96 -20.79
CA LEU A 284 -4.01 -5.90 -21.54
C LEU A 284 -4.99 -4.81 -22.01
N ASN A 285 -6.18 -5.22 -22.48
CA ASN A 285 -7.24 -4.30 -22.87
C ASN A 285 -7.76 -3.50 -21.65
N ALA A 286 -7.90 -4.16 -20.50
CA ALA A 286 -8.30 -3.49 -19.26
C ALA A 286 -7.27 -2.44 -18.82
N ILE A 287 -5.98 -2.77 -18.87
CA ILE A 287 -4.89 -1.82 -18.59
C ILE A 287 -4.95 -0.63 -19.57
N GLU A 288 -5.13 -0.88 -20.86
CA GLU A 288 -5.20 0.18 -21.88
C GLU A 288 -6.39 1.11 -21.65
N LYS A 289 -7.60 0.55 -21.45
CA LYS A 289 -8.81 1.31 -21.13
C LYS A 289 -8.64 2.13 -19.85
N GLY A 290 -8.08 1.51 -18.82
CA GLY A 290 -7.82 2.16 -17.54
C GLY A 290 -6.83 3.33 -17.67
N LEU A 291 -5.79 3.16 -18.49
CA LEU A 291 -4.82 4.22 -18.77
C LEU A 291 -5.45 5.37 -19.57
N LYS A 292 -6.31 5.06 -20.55
CA LYS A 292 -7.08 6.07 -21.31
C LYS A 292 -7.97 6.88 -20.38
N PHE A 293 -8.72 6.21 -19.50
CA PHE A 293 -9.54 6.88 -18.48
C PHE A 293 -8.71 7.77 -17.56
N TYR A 294 -7.60 7.23 -17.03
CA TYR A 294 -6.72 7.95 -16.12
C TYR A 294 -6.20 9.26 -16.75
N LYS A 295 -5.66 9.18 -17.98
CA LYS A 295 -5.14 10.34 -18.70
C LYS A 295 -6.23 11.35 -19.03
N LYS A 296 -7.40 10.89 -19.47
CA LYS A 296 -8.50 11.75 -19.91
C LYS A 296 -9.23 12.44 -18.76
N THR A 297 -9.38 11.77 -17.62
CA THR A 297 -10.31 12.20 -16.57
C THR A 297 -9.60 12.56 -15.26
N LEU A 298 -8.52 11.86 -14.91
CA LEU A 298 -7.87 11.99 -13.59
C LEU A 298 -6.54 12.75 -13.64
N CYS A 299 -5.90 12.84 -14.80
CA CYS A 299 -4.59 13.47 -14.96
C CYS A 299 -4.64 15.00 -15.18
N TRP A 300 -5.83 15.60 -15.29
CA TRP A 300 -5.99 17.06 -15.35
C TRP A 300 -5.73 17.70 -13.99
N ARG A 301 -4.45 17.94 -13.66
CA ARG A 301 -3.96 18.96 -12.71
C ARG A 301 -2.45 18.94 -12.43
N MET A 302 -1.61 18.11 -13.07
CA MET A 302 -0.16 18.15 -12.78
C MET A 302 0.57 19.40 -13.31
N GLU A 303 -0.05 20.20 -14.19
CA GLU A 303 0.54 21.46 -14.68
C GLU A 303 0.27 22.66 -13.74
N ASP A 304 -0.64 22.52 -12.78
CA ASP A 304 -1.04 23.60 -11.87
C ASP A 304 -0.57 23.29 -10.44
N VAL A 305 0.69 23.64 -10.17
CA VAL A 305 1.41 23.35 -8.91
C VAL A 305 0.75 24.03 -7.69
N ASN A 306 -0.25 24.90 -7.90
CA ASN A 306 -0.91 25.67 -6.86
C ASN A 306 -2.31 25.14 -6.44
N SER A 307 -2.80 24.02 -6.99
CA SER A 307 -4.07 23.44 -6.52
C SER A 307 -3.91 22.72 -5.16
N PRO A 308 -4.85 22.82 -4.22
CA PRO A 308 -4.75 22.09 -2.94
C PRO A 308 -4.72 20.56 -3.07
N GLN A 309 -5.13 20.03 -4.23
CA GLN A 309 -5.18 18.59 -4.53
C GLN A 309 -3.87 18.04 -5.11
N THR A 310 -2.98 18.89 -5.63
CA THR A 310 -1.68 18.48 -6.19
C THR A 310 -0.61 18.22 -5.11
N GLN A 311 -0.91 18.47 -3.83
CA GLN A 311 0.03 18.23 -2.72
C GLN A 311 0.12 16.75 -2.29
N SER A 312 -0.70 15.87 -2.86
CA SER A 312 -0.75 14.45 -2.51
C SER A 312 -0.40 13.56 -3.70
N PHE A 313 0.91 13.39 -3.89
CA PHE A 313 1.58 12.28 -4.58
C PHE A 313 1.83 12.41 -6.10
N PRO A 314 3.10 12.55 -6.53
CA PRO A 314 3.48 12.19 -7.89
C PRO A 314 3.52 10.67 -8.03
N LEU A 315 2.64 10.10 -8.84
CA LEU A 315 2.79 8.75 -9.36
C LEU A 315 4.01 8.72 -10.28
N ILE A 316 4.98 7.85 -9.97
CA ILE A 316 6.11 7.55 -10.84
C ILE A 316 5.63 6.51 -11.84
N PHE A 317 5.06 6.96 -12.96
CA PHE A 317 4.97 6.09 -14.13
C PHE A 317 6.35 5.98 -14.75
N THR A 318 7.00 4.82 -14.60
CA THR A 318 7.83 4.26 -15.67
C THR A 318 6.91 3.40 -16.52
N LEU A 319 6.19 4.03 -17.44
CA LEU A 319 5.54 3.38 -18.58
C LEU A 319 6.43 3.56 -19.81
#